data_AF-A0A964HCB3-F1
#
_entry.id   AF-A0A964HCB3-F1
#
_cell.length_a   1.000
_cell.length_b   1.000
_cell.length_c   1.000
_cell.angle_alpha   90.00
_cell.angle_beta   90.00
_cell.angle_gamma   90.00
#
_symmetry.space_group_name_H-M   'P 1'
#
loop_
_entity.id
_entity.type
_entity.pdbx_description
1 polymer ?
#
loop_
_entity_poly.entity_id
_entity_poly.type
_entity_poly.pdbx_seq_one_letter_code
_entity_poly.pdbx_strand_id
1 'polypeptide(L)'
;MALFAVMSLLLFDPKPFVGGDNAAYVALARSLAGGTGFSEIWTPQGGAHTQYPFGFPLLLAPFSLAGAPYAWYKLVPWLSGLLAVAACWLLLAGGRSTAGALAVLSLYRFGRSLGL
;
A
#
# COMPACT_ATOMS: atom_id res chain seq x y z
N MET A 1 13.04 -2.57 -12.99
CA MET A 1 11.63 -2.73 -13.41
C MET A 1 11.31 -4.13 -13.89
N ALA A 2 11.84 -4.59 -15.04
CA ALA A 2 11.50 -5.90 -15.60
C ALA A 2 11.77 -7.08 -14.64
N LEU A 3 12.94 -7.10 -13.98
CA LEU A 3 13.27 -8.16 -13.02
C LEU A 3 12.26 -8.25 -11.87
N PHE A 4 11.93 -7.12 -11.23
CA PHE A 4 10.93 -7.08 -10.16
C PHE A 4 9.56 -7.58 -10.65
N ALA A 5 9.10 -7.10 -11.81
CA ALA A 5 7.83 -7.51 -12.38
C ALA A 5 7.77 -9.02 -12.65
N VAL A 6 8.79 -9.58 -13.30
CA VAL A 6 8.84 -11.02 -13.61
C VAL A 6 8.92 -11.86 -12.34
N MET A 7 9.81 -11.52 -11.40
CA MET A 7 9.96 -12.28 -10.15
C MET A 7 8.69 -12.21 -9.29
N SER A 8 8.08 -11.04 -9.14
CA SER A 8 6.85 -10.88 -8.35
C SER A 8 5.66 -11.64 -8.94
N LEU A 9 5.57 -11.76 -10.28
CA LEU A 9 4.56 -12.58 -10.94
C LEU A 9 4.84 -14.08 -10.76
N LEU A 10 6.10 -14.51 -10.86
CA LEU A 10 6.46 -15.91 -10.66
C LEU A 10 6.27 -16.39 -9.21
N LEU A 11 6.46 -15.51 -8.23
CA LEU A 11 6.26 -15.78 -6.80
C LEU A 11 4.84 -15.47 -6.32
N PHE A 12 3.92 -15.13 -7.23
CA PHE A 12 2.56 -14.75 -6.85
C PHE A 12 1.80 -15.95 -6.26
N ASP A 13 1.47 -15.85 -4.97
CA ASP A 13 0.55 -16.76 -4.29
C ASP A 13 -0.80 -16.04 -4.08
N PRO A 14 -1.93 -16.54 -4.61
CA PRO A 14 -3.24 -15.94 -4.38
C PRO A 14 -3.76 -16.12 -2.94
N LYS A 15 -3.10 -16.91 -2.09
CA LYS A 15 -3.54 -17.17 -0.71
C LYS A 15 -3.10 -16.07 0.27
N PRO A 16 -3.84 -15.88 1.37
CA PRO A 16 -3.38 -15.10 2.51
C PRO A 16 -2.13 -15.70 3.13
N PHE A 17 -1.14 -14.87 3.38
CA PHE A 17 0.05 -15.29 4.14
C PHE A 17 -0.28 -15.30 5.64
N VAL A 18 0.02 -16.41 6.30
CA VAL A 18 -0.43 -16.72 7.68
C VAL A 18 0.47 -16.05 8.74
N GLY A 19 1.73 -15.75 8.41
CA GLY A 19 2.69 -15.19 9.36
C GLY A 19 2.77 -13.66 9.40
N GLY A 20 1.82 -12.95 8.81
CA GLY A 20 1.90 -11.49 8.63
C GLY A 20 0.60 -10.76 8.93
N ASP A 21 0.61 -9.46 8.66
CA ASP A 21 -0.47 -8.50 8.95
C ASP A 21 -1.50 -8.36 7.83
N ASN A 22 -1.33 -9.09 6.72
CA ASN A 22 -2.19 -9.00 5.54
C ASN A 22 -3.68 -9.19 5.88
N ALA A 23 -3.99 -10.11 6.80
CA ALA A 23 -5.35 -10.37 7.23
C ALA A 23 -5.96 -9.18 7.98
N ALA A 24 -5.17 -8.53 8.84
CA ALA A 24 -5.59 -7.33 9.56
C ALA A 24 -5.85 -6.18 8.59
N TYR A 25 -4.97 -5.94 7.63
CA TYR A 25 -5.17 -4.90 6.62
C TYR A 25 -6.42 -5.12 5.76
N VAL A 26 -6.68 -6.36 5.33
CA VAL A 26 -7.91 -6.69 4.60
C VAL A 26 -9.15 -6.54 5.48
N ALA A 27 -9.09 -6.93 6.75
CA ALA A 27 -10.21 -6.76 7.66
C ALA A 27 -10.51 -5.27 7.96
N LEU A 28 -9.49 -4.43 8.11
CA LEU A 28 -9.63 -2.99 8.24
C LEU A 28 -10.23 -2.36 6.97
N ALA A 29 -9.78 -2.81 5.79
CA ALA A 29 -10.34 -2.37 4.52
C ALA A 29 -11.83 -2.74 4.40
N ARG A 30 -12.23 -3.91 4.90
CA ARG A 30 -13.64 -4.33 4.98
C ARG A 30 -14.43 -3.51 5.98
N SER A 31 -13.85 -3.16 7.12
CA SER A 31 -14.48 -2.29 8.12
C SER A 31 -14.78 -0.90 7.54
N LEU A 32 -13.81 -0.32 6.82
CA LEU A 32 -14.00 0.93 6.09
C LEU A 32 -15.08 0.82 5.01
N ALA A 33 -15.04 -0.25 4.21
CA ALA A 33 -16.03 -0.49 3.16
C ALA A 33 -17.45 -0.75 3.69
N GLY A 34 -17.57 -1.39 4.86
CA GLY A 34 -18.83 -1.66 5.54
C GLY A 34 -19.40 -0.48 6.32
N GLY A 35 -18.68 0.65 6.39
CA GLY A 35 -19.13 1.83 7.12
C GLY A 35 -19.03 1.72 8.65
N THR A 36 -18.35 0.70 9.18
CA THR A 36 -18.14 0.50 10.63
C THR A 36 -16.98 1.33 11.20
N GLY A 37 -16.43 2.24 10.39
CA GLY A 37 -15.26 3.06 10.71
C GLY A 37 -13.95 2.29 10.58
N PHE A 38 -12.88 2.82 11.18
CA PHE A 38 -11.57 2.16 11.21
C PHE A 38 -11.47 1.26 12.45
N SER A 39 -12.23 0.16 12.45
CA SER A 39 -12.44 -0.69 13.63
C SER A 39 -12.06 -2.16 13.40
N GLU A 40 -11.73 -2.85 14.50
CA GLU A 40 -11.28 -4.23 14.55
C GLU A 40 -12.44 -5.23 14.50
N ILE A 41 -13.02 -5.41 13.31
CA ILE A 41 -14.18 -6.31 13.09
C ILE A 41 -13.91 -7.80 13.34
N TRP A 42 -12.65 -8.18 13.60
CA TRP A 42 -12.27 -9.55 13.98
C TRP A 42 -12.37 -9.79 15.49
N THR A 43 -12.58 -8.75 16.29
CA THR A 43 -12.79 -8.86 17.74
C THR A 43 -14.27 -8.67 18.07
N PRO A 44 -14.81 -9.39 19.09
CA PRO A 44 -16.16 -9.15 19.57
C PRO A 44 -16.40 -7.72 20.06
N GLN A 45 -15.35 -7.06 20.55
CA GLN A 45 -15.42 -5.71 21.09
C GLN A 45 -15.51 -4.64 20.00
N GLY A 46 -15.04 -4.93 18.78
CA GLY A 46 -15.14 -4.00 17.64
C GLY A 46 -14.47 -2.65 17.88
N GLY A 47 -13.39 -2.62 18.66
CA GLY A 47 -12.72 -1.38 19.06
C GLY A 47 -12.15 -0.60 17.86
N ALA A 48 -11.96 0.71 18.03
CA ALA A 48 -11.22 1.52 17.07
C ALA A 48 -9.77 1.02 16.96
N HIS A 49 -9.29 0.82 15.73
CA HIS A 49 -7.95 0.30 15.50
C HIS A 49 -6.90 1.41 15.63
N THR A 50 -5.81 1.13 16.35
CA THR A 50 -4.76 2.13 16.66
C THR A 50 -3.35 1.70 16.27
N GLN A 51 -3.12 0.43 15.91
CA GLN A 51 -1.78 -0.07 15.61
C GLN A 51 -1.28 0.34 14.22
N TYR A 52 -2.13 0.23 13.20
CA TYR A 52 -1.79 0.54 11.82
C TYR A 52 -2.43 1.85 11.34
N PRO A 53 -1.74 2.64 10.51
CA PRO A 53 -2.34 3.83 9.90
C PRO A 53 -3.44 3.46 8.90
N PHE A 54 -4.42 4.35 8.75
CA PHE A 54 -5.60 4.10 7.90
C PHE A 54 -5.30 4.13 6.39
N GLY A 55 -4.19 4.74 5.97
CA GLY A 55 -3.91 4.99 4.55
C GLY A 55 -3.86 3.72 3.68
N PHE A 56 -3.14 2.68 4.11
CA PHE A 56 -3.04 1.43 3.34
C PHE A 56 -4.37 0.66 3.30
N PRO A 57 -5.08 0.42 4.42
CA PRO A 57 -6.46 -0.09 4.41
C PRO A 57 -7.42 0.69 3.52
N LEU A 58 -7.30 2.02 3.45
CA LEU A 58 -8.14 2.86 2.62
C LEU A 58 -7.89 2.60 1.12
N LEU A 59 -6.63 2.41 0.71
CA LEU A 59 -6.29 2.01 -0.67
C LEU A 59 -6.84 0.62 -1.03
N LEU A 60 -7.02 -0.25 -0.03
CA LEU A 60 -7.59 -1.59 -0.20
C LEU A 60 -9.12 -1.61 -0.22
N ALA A 61 -9.78 -0.61 0.38
CA ALA A 61 -11.24 -0.56 0.57
C ALA A 61 -12.07 -0.69 -0.73
N PRO A 62 -11.65 -0.17 -1.91
CA PRO A 62 -12.39 -0.39 -3.16
C PRO A 62 -12.55 -1.86 -3.52
N PHE A 63 -11.55 -2.71 -3.24
CA PHE A 63 -11.64 -4.15 -3.48
C PHE A 63 -12.61 -4.83 -2.52
N SER A 64 -12.69 -4.36 -1.28
CA SER A 64 -13.71 -4.80 -0.32
C SER A 64 -15.12 -4.41 -0.76
N LEU A 65 -15.31 -3.16 -1.20
CA LEU A 65 -16.60 -2.66 -1.71
C LEU A 65 -17.08 -3.45 -2.93
N ALA A 66 -16.17 -3.80 -3.83
CA ALA A 66 -16.46 -4.59 -5.01
C ALA A 66 -16.65 -6.10 -4.72
N GLY A 67 -16.47 -6.55 -3.47
CA GLY A 67 -16.51 -7.98 -3.14
C GLY A 67 -15.41 -8.80 -3.83
N ALA A 68 -14.28 -8.17 -4.17
CA ALA A 68 -13.23 -8.79 -4.95
C ALA A 68 -12.54 -9.93 -4.19
N PRO A 69 -12.07 -10.99 -4.88
CA PRO A 69 -11.34 -12.08 -4.24
C PRO A 69 -10.01 -11.59 -3.64
N TYR A 70 -9.50 -12.30 -2.62
CA TYR A 70 -8.32 -11.90 -1.86
C TYR A 70 -7.08 -11.57 -2.73
N ALA A 71 -6.91 -12.28 -3.84
CA ALA A 71 -5.84 -12.03 -4.81
C ALA A 71 -5.74 -10.56 -5.27
N TRP A 72 -6.87 -9.85 -5.37
CA TRP A 72 -6.91 -8.46 -5.84
C TRP A 72 -6.28 -7.48 -4.87
N TYR A 73 -6.31 -7.76 -3.57
CA TYR A 73 -5.70 -6.89 -2.56
C TYR A 73 -4.18 -6.81 -2.72
N LYS A 74 -3.56 -7.82 -3.36
CA LYS A 74 -2.12 -7.83 -3.66
C LYS A 74 -1.73 -6.89 -4.79
N LEU A 75 -2.68 -6.38 -5.58
CA LEU A 75 -2.40 -5.41 -6.64
C LEU A 75 -1.86 -4.10 -6.07
N VAL A 76 -2.36 -3.65 -4.91
CA VAL A 76 -1.89 -2.40 -4.29
C VAL A 76 -0.40 -2.46 -3.92
N PRO A 77 0.09 -3.43 -3.11
CA PRO A 77 1.52 -3.52 -2.82
C PRO A 77 2.35 -3.84 -4.07
N TRP A 78 1.82 -4.59 -5.04
CA TRP A 78 2.52 -4.88 -6.30
C TRP A 78 2.74 -3.61 -7.14
N LEU A 79 1.70 -2.80 -7.33
CA LEU A 79 1.78 -1.51 -8.02
C LEU A 79 2.68 -0.52 -7.28
N SER A 80 2.55 -0.44 -5.95
CA SER A 80 3.44 0.38 -5.12
C SER A 80 4.91 -0.02 -5.27
N GLY A 81 5.20 -1.33 -5.34
CA GLY A 81 6.54 -1.84 -5.62
C GLY A 81 7.06 -1.44 -7.01
N LEU A 82 6.22 -1.54 -8.05
CA LEU A 82 6.58 -1.07 -9.39
C LEU A 82 6.86 0.43 -9.40
N LEU A 83 6.00 1.25 -8.80
CA LEU A 83 6.18 2.69 -8.70
C LEU A 83 7.45 3.06 -7.93
N ALA A 84 7.75 2.35 -6.83
CA ALA A 84 8.95 2.56 -6.05
C ALA A 84 10.24 2.27 -6.85
N VAL A 85 10.28 1.16 -7.59
CA VAL A 85 11.42 0.83 -8.45
C VAL A 85 11.54 1.82 -9.61
N ALA A 86 10.43 2.29 -10.18
CA ALA A 86 10.43 3.29 -11.23
C ALA A 86 10.94 4.64 -10.72
N ALA A 87 10.46 5.09 -9.56
CA ALA A 87 10.93 6.30 -8.89
C ALA A 87 12.43 6.20 -8.61
N CYS A 88 12.88 5.10 -7.99
CA CYS A 88 14.30 4.86 -7.73
C CYS A 88 15.15 4.94 -9.02
N TRP A 89 14.68 4.32 -10.12
CA TRP A 89 15.34 4.43 -11.42
C TRP A 89 15.42 5.88 -11.90
N LEU A 90 14.35 6.66 -11.83
CA LEU A 90 14.33 8.07 -12.24
C LEU A 90 15.28 8.93 -11.40
N LEU A 91 15.38 8.65 -10.10
CA LEU A 91 16.31 9.37 -9.20
C LEU A 91 17.77 9.06 -9.53
N LEU A 92 18.08 7.79 -9.80
CA LEU A 92 19.43 7.36 -10.17
C LEU A 92 19.83 7.80 -11.58
N ALA A 93 18.91 7.68 -12.56
CA ALA A 93 19.12 8.15 -13.93
C ALA A 93 19.20 9.69 -13.99
N GLY A 94 18.44 10.37 -13.14
CA GLY A 94 18.50 11.82 -12.93
C GLY A 94 19.76 12.29 -12.19
N GLY A 95 20.59 11.38 -11.66
CA GLY A 95 21.85 11.69 -10.96
C GLY A 95 22.95 12.35 -11.81
N ARG A 96 22.71 12.61 -13.11
CA ARG A 96 23.55 13.46 -13.98
C ARG A 96 22.90 14.81 -14.34
N SER A 97 21.74 15.13 -13.78
CA SER A 97 21.04 16.40 -14.04
C SER A 97 20.34 16.89 -12.77
N THR A 98 20.70 18.09 -12.33
CA THR A 98 20.21 18.80 -11.12
C THR A 98 18.69 18.74 -10.87
N ALA A 99 17.88 18.45 -11.89
CA ALA A 99 16.43 18.27 -11.80
C ALA A 99 15.97 17.08 -10.92
N GLY A 100 16.71 15.95 -10.91
CA GLY A 100 16.33 14.77 -10.11
C GLY A 100 16.42 15.02 -8.61
N ALA A 101 17.47 15.74 -8.18
CA ALA A 101 17.65 16.18 -6.80
C ALA A 101 16.58 17.21 -6.38
N LEU A 102 16.19 18.11 -7.29
CA LEU A 102 15.15 19.11 -7.05
C LEU A 102 13.76 18.49 -6.90
N ALA A 103 13.43 17.44 -7.67
CA ALA A 103 12.14 16.75 -7.53
C ALA A 103 12.01 16.05 -6.16
N VAL A 104 13.08 15.41 -5.67
CA VAL A 104 13.12 14.79 -4.34
C VAL A 104 13.06 15.84 -3.24
N LEU A 105 13.82 16.93 -3.37
CA LEU A 105 13.79 18.04 -2.43
C LEU A 105 12.42 18.72 -2.40
N SER A 106 11.73 18.82 -3.53
CA SER A 106 10.37 19.36 -3.61
C SER A 106 9.36 18.44 -2.95
N LEU A 107 9.44 17.11 -3.17
CA LEU A 107 8.56 16.14 -2.51
C LEU A 107 8.82 16.07 -0.99
N TYR A 108 10.08 16.11 -0.58
CA TYR A 108 10.48 16.16 0.83
C TYR A 108 10.03 17.46 1.52
N ARG A 109 10.24 18.62 0.87
CA ARG A 109 9.78 19.91 1.38
C ARG A 109 8.25 20.02 1.41
N PHE A 110 7.57 19.44 0.43
CA PHE A 110 6.11 19.37 0.40
C PHE A 110 5.58 18.51 1.55
N GLY A 111 6.16 17.33 1.79
CA GLY A 111 5.84 16.49 2.95
C GLY A 111 6.04 17.22 4.28
N ARG A 112 7.15 17.95 4.43
CA ARG A 112 7.43 18.75 5.64
C ARG A 112 6.50 19.95 5.82
N SER A 113 6.00 20.54 4.73
CA SER A 113 5.03 21.66 4.79
C SER A 113 3.63 21.22 5.20
N LEU A 114 3.34 19.92 5.09
CA LEU A 114 2.08 19.30 5.52
C LEU A 114 2.12 18.80 6.98
N GLY A 115 3.22 19.01 7.71
CA GLY A 115 3.35 18.65 9.12
C GLY A 115 3.49 17.14 9.38
N LEU A 116 3.95 16.36 8.40
CA LEU A 116 4.35 14.96 8.54
C LEU A 116 5.85 14.81 8.87
#